data_AF-A0AAD8YJG3-F1
#
_entry.id   AF-A0AAD8YJG3-F1
#
_cell.length_a   1.000
_cell.length_b   1.000
_cell.length_c   1.000
_cell.angle_alpha   90.00
_cell.angle_beta   90.00
_cell.angle_gamma   90.00
#
_symmetry.space_group_name_H-M   'P 1'
#
loop_
_entity.id
_entity.type
_entity.pdbx_description
1 polymer ?
#
loop_
_entity_poly.entity_id
_entity_poly.type
_entity_poly.pdbx_seq_one_letter_code
_entity_poly.pdbx_strand_id
1 'polypeptide(L)'
;MQPSNAVSFAVDTSSSDTEGNVEIHSSHVGETLSFDQKLRPRPSSATGQQLALSNGESYPTPLTQSATALRLRTYNAFPASDEALTSHYSADLELSFNLWMCADGIDVLASSYARVVVDPVILSSSEKDISGPLAARIVSAWMSGHGDDVYADKIIRAVAERSAQDSILGMTKDHSMSDRKLLVDKIKVLNDMLLGYLRKPSTRPLFQQALVKSAAHFLGMLRMSTRRMIFTRKKTSTMQRKRHG
;
A
#
# COMPACT_ATOMS: atom_id res chain seq x y z
N MET A 1 4.29 8.51 -31.22
CA MET A 1 3.61 7.96 -30.04
C MET A 1 2.82 9.07 -29.37
N GLN A 2 1.59 8.81 -28.93
CA GLN A 2 0.87 9.78 -28.09
C GLN A 2 1.43 9.66 -26.67
N PRO A 3 1.77 10.76 -25.98
CA PRO A 3 2.26 10.68 -24.61
C PRO A 3 1.16 10.14 -23.70
N SER A 4 1.59 9.34 -22.71
CA SER A 4 0.76 8.78 -21.64
C SER A 4 -0.12 9.85 -20.99
N ASN A 5 -1.26 9.44 -20.43
CA ASN A 5 -2.15 10.38 -19.73
C ASN A 5 -1.52 10.95 -18.45
N ALA A 6 -0.51 10.29 -17.90
CA ALA A 6 0.34 10.78 -16.83
C ALA A 6 1.82 10.58 -17.16
N VAL A 7 2.60 11.62 -16.90
CA VAL A 7 4.06 11.59 -17.05
C VAL A 7 4.71 11.95 -15.71
N SER A 8 5.70 11.19 -15.31
CA SER A 8 6.59 11.53 -14.20
C SER A 8 7.89 12.11 -14.76
N PHE A 9 8.49 13.01 -13.99
CA PHE A 9 9.78 13.60 -14.34
C PHE A 9 10.89 12.85 -13.61
N ALA A 10 12.08 12.76 -14.19
CA ALA A 10 13.24 12.32 -13.45
C ALA A 10 13.50 13.31 -12.29
N VAL A 11 13.45 12.82 -11.05
CA VAL A 11 13.51 13.66 -9.84
C VAL A 11 14.88 13.61 -9.22
N ASP A 12 15.56 14.76 -9.21
CA ASP A 12 16.72 14.95 -8.33
C ASP A 12 16.20 15.26 -6.92
N THR A 13 16.57 14.41 -5.95
CA THR A 13 16.16 14.59 -4.55
C THR A 13 17.25 15.28 -3.76
N SER A 14 16.89 16.35 -3.07
CA SER A 14 17.80 17.00 -2.12
C SER A 14 17.52 16.57 -0.67
N SER A 15 18.56 16.28 0.10
CA SER A 15 18.48 16.05 1.56
C SER A 15 19.42 16.97 2.30
N SER A 16 19.07 17.38 3.52
CA SER A 16 20.02 18.08 4.40
C SER A 16 20.86 17.07 5.18
N ASP A 17 22.18 17.22 5.16
CA ASP A 17 23.08 16.47 6.04
C ASP A 17 22.89 16.91 7.51
N THR A 18 23.62 16.28 8.43
CA THR A 18 23.58 16.61 9.87
C THR A 18 24.10 18.02 10.19
N GLU A 19 24.75 18.68 9.25
CA GLU A 19 25.30 20.03 9.35
C GLU A 19 24.40 21.08 8.67
N GLY A 20 23.31 20.64 8.03
CA GLY A 20 22.35 21.50 7.33
C GLY A 20 22.73 21.81 5.87
N ASN A 21 23.77 21.18 5.32
CA ASN A 21 24.13 21.31 3.91
C ASN A 21 23.17 20.50 3.04
N VAL A 22 22.79 21.07 1.89
CA VAL A 22 21.88 20.41 0.94
C VAL A 22 22.68 19.53 -0.01
N GLU A 23 22.55 18.21 0.12
CA GLU A 23 23.08 17.20 -0.80
C GLU A 23 22.05 16.91 -1.89
N ILE A 24 22.44 17.06 -3.16
CA ILE A 24 21.58 16.75 -4.31
C ILE A 24 21.96 15.36 -4.85
N HIS A 25 21.00 14.46 -4.85
CA HIS A 25 21.12 13.14 -5.44
C HIS A 25 20.51 13.18 -6.84
N SER A 26 21.38 13.11 -7.86
CA SER A 26 20.94 13.08 -9.25
C SER A 26 20.28 11.76 -9.59
N SER A 27 19.14 11.83 -10.27
CA SER A 27 18.46 10.67 -10.83
C SER A 27 19.16 10.17 -12.10
N HIS A 28 19.19 8.86 -12.28
CA HIS A 28 19.76 8.21 -13.47
C HIS A 28 18.67 7.75 -14.44
N VAL A 29 18.99 7.75 -15.73
CA VAL A 29 18.09 7.22 -16.77
C VAL A 29 17.78 5.76 -16.48
N GLY A 30 16.49 5.43 -16.47
CA GLY A 30 15.97 4.11 -16.17
C GLY A 30 15.68 3.88 -14.69
N GLU A 31 15.99 4.82 -13.79
CA GLU A 31 15.54 4.73 -12.40
C GLU A 31 14.02 4.90 -12.33
N THR A 32 13.39 3.97 -11.60
CA THR A 32 11.93 3.91 -11.39
C THR A 32 11.65 3.62 -9.91
N LEU A 33 10.37 3.70 -9.54
CA LEU A 33 9.92 3.30 -8.20
C LEU A 33 8.89 2.17 -8.32
N SER A 34 9.06 1.15 -7.48
CA SER A 34 8.15 0.01 -7.36
C SER A 34 7.76 -0.19 -5.90
N PHE A 35 7.03 -1.27 -5.62
CA PHE A 35 6.71 -1.67 -4.25
C PHE A 35 6.87 -3.17 -4.02
N ASP A 36 7.10 -3.54 -2.76
CA ASP A 36 7.19 -4.95 -2.35
C ASP A 36 5.81 -5.55 -2.00
N GLN A 37 5.81 -6.81 -1.54
CA GLN A 37 4.58 -7.52 -1.13
C GLN A 37 3.88 -6.92 0.11
N LYS A 38 4.52 -5.96 0.79
CA LYS A 38 3.95 -5.20 1.90
C LYS A 38 3.57 -3.79 1.48
N LEU A 39 3.54 -3.53 0.17
CA LEU A 39 3.32 -2.22 -0.44
C LEU A 39 4.35 -1.17 0.00
N ARG A 40 5.55 -1.56 0.41
CA ARG A 40 6.61 -0.59 0.74
C ARG A 40 7.32 -0.12 -0.53
N PRO A 41 7.67 1.17 -0.62
CA PRO A 41 8.36 1.69 -1.79
C PRO A 41 9.75 1.04 -1.89
N ARG A 42 10.13 0.68 -3.11
CA ARG A 42 11.41 0.07 -3.41
C ARG A 42 11.96 0.67 -4.70
N PRO A 43 13.20 1.18 -4.70
CA PRO A 43 13.88 1.55 -5.94
C PRO A 43 13.90 0.39 -6.93
N SER A 44 13.62 0.69 -8.19
CA SER A 44 13.65 -0.27 -9.29
C SER A 44 14.27 0.35 -10.53
N SER A 45 14.46 -0.45 -11.57
CA SER A 45 15.02 0.02 -12.83
C SER A 45 14.17 -0.49 -13.99
N ALA A 46 13.98 0.38 -14.99
CA ALA A 46 13.41 -0.01 -16.27
C ALA A 46 14.34 -1.04 -16.94
N THR A 47 13.73 -2.04 -17.55
CA THR A 47 14.48 -3.05 -18.32
C THR A 47 15.06 -2.42 -19.59
N GLY A 48 16.12 -3.03 -20.13
CA GLY A 48 16.69 -2.58 -21.42
C GLY A 48 15.67 -2.60 -22.57
N GLN A 49 14.71 -3.53 -22.54
CA GLN A 49 13.61 -3.56 -23.51
C GLN A 49 12.68 -2.35 -23.36
N GLN A 50 12.28 -2.02 -22.12
CA GLN A 50 11.44 -0.85 -21.85
C GLN A 50 12.11 0.46 -22.26
N LEU A 51 13.41 0.60 -22.01
CA LEU A 51 14.19 1.75 -22.47
C LEU A 51 14.26 1.80 -24.00
N ALA A 52 14.44 0.65 -24.67
CA ALA A 52 14.54 0.59 -26.13
C ALA A 52 13.23 0.97 -26.84
N LEU A 53 12.06 0.75 -26.23
CA LEU A 53 10.75 1.04 -26.85
C LEU A 53 10.57 2.51 -27.24
N SER A 54 11.22 3.42 -26.52
CA SER A 54 11.14 4.87 -26.73
C SER A 54 12.51 5.48 -27.07
N ASN A 55 13.48 4.68 -27.53
CA ASN A 55 14.88 5.10 -27.72
C ASN A 55 15.49 5.78 -26.47
N GLY A 56 15.04 5.39 -25.28
CA GLY A 56 15.44 5.98 -24.01
C GLY A 56 14.79 7.33 -23.69
N GLU A 57 13.90 7.89 -24.52
CA GLU A 57 13.22 9.16 -24.25
C GLU A 57 12.20 9.06 -23.11
N SER A 58 11.55 7.90 -23.00
CA SER A 58 10.64 7.59 -21.90
C SER A 58 10.64 6.11 -21.54
N TYR A 59 10.21 5.80 -20.31
CA TYR A 59 10.06 4.42 -19.85
C TYR A 59 8.98 4.31 -18.77
N PRO A 60 8.26 3.17 -18.69
CA PRO A 60 7.18 3.00 -17.74
C PRO A 60 7.67 2.93 -16.29
N THR A 61 6.90 3.46 -15.35
CA THR A 61 7.13 3.32 -13.91
C THR A 61 5.91 2.75 -13.18
N PRO A 62 6.06 1.75 -12.30
CA PRO A 62 4.94 1.22 -11.52
C PRO A 62 4.30 2.23 -10.57
N LEU A 63 5.10 3.15 -10.03
CA LEU A 63 4.65 4.20 -9.11
C LEU A 63 4.91 5.60 -9.64
N THR A 64 4.00 6.52 -9.30
CA THR A 64 4.21 7.96 -9.45
C THR A 64 5.40 8.41 -8.61
N GLN A 65 6.08 9.44 -9.09
CA GLN A 65 7.17 10.10 -8.39
C GLN A 65 6.71 11.48 -7.89
N SER A 66 7.53 12.11 -7.05
CA SER A 66 7.24 13.41 -6.41
C SER A 66 6.87 14.52 -7.39
N ALA A 67 7.27 14.41 -8.65
CA ALA A 67 6.81 15.27 -9.73
C ALA A 67 6.12 14.44 -10.81
N THR A 68 4.78 14.49 -10.83
CA THR A 68 3.95 13.82 -11.83
C THR A 68 2.92 14.80 -12.39
N ALA A 69 2.85 14.91 -13.72
CA ALA A 69 1.86 15.70 -14.43
C ALA A 69 0.79 14.78 -15.05
N LEU A 70 -0.48 15.17 -14.92
CA LEU A 70 -1.62 14.45 -15.47
C LEU A 70 -2.45 15.36 -16.37
N ARG A 71 -3.04 14.79 -17.41
CA ARG A 71 -4.08 15.49 -18.17
C ARG A 71 -5.27 15.77 -17.26
N LEU A 72 -5.75 17.01 -17.24
CA LEU A 72 -6.88 17.43 -16.40
C LEU A 72 -8.13 16.56 -16.60
N ARG A 73 -8.42 16.17 -17.86
CA ARG A 73 -9.55 15.27 -18.17
C ARG A 73 -9.42 13.89 -17.51
N THR A 74 -8.20 13.38 -17.39
CA THR A 74 -7.91 12.08 -16.78
C THR A 74 -8.05 12.20 -15.26
N TYR A 75 -7.50 13.26 -14.67
CA TYR A 75 -7.66 13.56 -13.25
C TYR A 75 -9.14 13.67 -12.85
N ASN A 76 -9.94 14.42 -13.62
CA ASN A 76 -11.38 14.59 -13.36
C ASN A 76 -12.20 13.31 -13.58
N ALA A 77 -11.66 12.32 -14.31
CA ALA A 77 -12.32 11.04 -14.55
C ALA A 77 -12.06 10.01 -13.44
N PHE A 78 -11.06 10.24 -12.59
CA PHE A 78 -10.78 9.36 -11.47
C PHE A 78 -11.86 9.46 -10.38
N PRO A 79 -12.09 8.37 -9.63
CA PRO A 79 -12.91 8.45 -8.42
C PRO A 79 -12.32 9.52 -7.49
N ALA A 80 -13.20 10.20 -6.73
CA ALA A 80 -12.77 11.17 -5.74
C ALA A 80 -11.73 10.56 -4.80
N SER A 81 -10.71 11.36 -4.45
CA SER A 81 -9.64 10.96 -3.53
C SER A 81 -10.23 10.42 -2.24
N ASP A 82 -9.75 9.26 -1.79
CA ASP A 82 -10.23 8.64 -0.56
C ASP A 82 -9.76 9.46 0.65
N GLU A 83 -10.71 9.92 1.47
CA GLU A 83 -10.44 10.69 2.69
C GLU A 83 -9.66 9.87 3.74
N ALA A 84 -9.60 8.54 3.59
CA ALA A 84 -8.84 7.63 4.43
C ALA A 84 -7.34 7.59 4.10
N LEU A 85 -6.87 8.32 3.08
CA LEU A 85 -5.45 8.46 2.75
C LEU A 85 -4.77 9.36 3.79
N THR A 86 -3.85 8.79 4.56
CA THR A 86 -3.21 9.49 5.69
C THR A 86 -1.75 9.88 5.44
N SER A 87 -1.17 9.49 4.30
CA SER A 87 0.22 9.82 3.95
C SER A 87 0.38 10.09 2.45
N HIS A 88 1.41 10.88 2.07
CA HIS A 88 1.71 11.18 0.67
C HIS A 88 1.99 9.89 -0.10
N TYR A 89 2.74 8.96 0.48
CA TYR A 89 3.03 7.68 -0.15
C TYR A 89 1.77 6.85 -0.41
N SER A 90 0.81 6.84 0.51
CA SER A 90 -0.46 6.11 0.27
C SER A 90 -1.28 6.73 -0.86
N ALA A 91 -1.24 8.07 -1.00
CA ALA A 91 -1.90 8.77 -2.09
C ALA A 91 -1.24 8.50 -3.44
N ASP A 92 0.10 8.50 -3.48
CA ASP A 92 0.87 8.13 -4.68
C ASP A 92 0.58 6.69 -5.10
N LEU A 93 0.51 5.76 -4.15
CA LEU A 93 0.19 4.36 -4.42
C LEU A 93 -1.22 4.21 -5.00
N GLU A 94 -2.23 4.84 -4.41
CA GLU A 94 -3.61 4.79 -4.90
C GLU A 94 -3.75 5.47 -6.28
N LEU A 95 -3.09 6.61 -6.50
CA LEU A 95 -3.05 7.27 -7.80
C LEU A 95 -2.38 6.38 -8.85
N SER A 96 -1.29 5.70 -8.49
CA SER A 96 -0.57 4.80 -9.39
C SER A 96 -1.44 3.62 -9.84
N PHE A 97 -2.20 3.03 -8.91
CA PHE A 97 -3.18 2.00 -9.27
C PHE A 97 -4.28 2.56 -10.18
N ASN A 98 -4.84 3.74 -9.87
CA ASN A 98 -5.80 4.38 -10.77
C ASN A 98 -5.24 4.56 -12.19
N LEU A 99 -3.98 4.97 -12.31
CA LEU A 99 -3.34 5.21 -13.61
C LEU A 99 -3.10 3.92 -14.41
N TRP A 100 -2.60 2.86 -13.76
CA TRP A 100 -2.34 1.59 -14.43
C TRP A 100 -3.60 0.79 -14.75
N MET A 101 -4.64 0.91 -13.91
CA MET A 101 -5.85 0.12 -14.05
C MET A 101 -6.95 0.81 -14.87
N CYS A 102 -6.98 2.15 -14.87
CA CYS A 102 -8.05 2.93 -15.50
C CYS A 102 -7.56 3.87 -16.62
N ALA A 103 -6.25 4.00 -16.84
CA ALA A 103 -5.67 4.85 -17.88
C ALA A 103 -4.56 4.10 -18.64
N ASP A 104 -3.57 4.82 -19.15
CA ASP A 104 -2.50 4.28 -20.01
C ASP A 104 -1.20 4.00 -19.21
N GLY A 105 -1.28 3.96 -17.88
CA GLY A 105 -0.11 3.87 -17.00
C GLY A 105 0.64 5.19 -16.82
N ILE A 106 1.92 5.07 -16.47
CA ILE A 106 2.80 6.18 -16.10
C ILE A 106 4.14 6.00 -16.81
N ASP A 107 4.58 7.03 -17.52
CA ASP A 107 5.91 7.07 -18.13
C ASP A 107 6.79 8.12 -17.45
N VAL A 108 8.04 7.77 -17.18
CA VAL A 108 9.08 8.72 -16.80
C VAL A 108 9.69 9.30 -18.06
N LEU A 109 9.81 10.62 -18.14
CA LEU A 109 10.49 11.32 -19.23
C LEU A 109 11.98 11.46 -18.91
N ALA A 110 12.85 10.74 -19.64
CA ALA A 110 14.28 10.70 -19.35
C ALA A 110 15.01 12.02 -19.64
N SER A 111 14.50 12.81 -20.59
CA SER A 111 15.07 14.10 -20.98
C SER A 111 14.52 15.29 -20.18
N SER A 112 13.51 15.06 -19.33
CA SER A 112 12.84 16.10 -18.55
C SER A 112 13.09 15.89 -17.07
N TYR A 113 13.88 16.80 -16.50
CA TYR A 113 14.26 16.76 -15.09
C TYR A 113 13.42 17.74 -14.28
N ALA A 114 12.93 17.28 -13.14
CA ALA A 114 12.36 18.12 -12.11
C ALA A 114 13.27 18.08 -10.89
N ARG A 115 13.68 19.25 -10.41
CA ARG A 115 14.35 19.34 -9.10
C ARG A 115 13.27 19.45 -8.03
N VAL A 116 13.19 18.45 -7.16
CA VAL A 116 12.26 18.47 -6.04
C VAL A 116 13.06 18.63 -4.76
N VAL A 117 12.90 19.77 -4.11
CA VAL A 117 13.40 20.00 -2.76
C VAL A 117 12.35 19.44 -1.81
N VAL A 118 12.68 18.34 -1.14
CA VAL A 118 11.76 17.74 -0.17
C VAL A 118 12.24 18.08 1.24
N ASP A 119 11.32 18.57 2.07
CA ASP A 119 11.57 18.73 3.48
C ASP A 119 11.89 17.34 4.11
N PRO A 120 13.04 17.17 4.77
CA PRO A 120 13.41 15.89 5.39
C PRO A 120 12.35 15.35 6.36
N VAL A 121 11.56 16.24 6.98
CA VAL A 121 10.48 15.87 7.90
C VAL A 121 9.35 15.15 7.14
N ILE A 122 9.09 15.53 5.89
CA ILE A 122 8.07 14.96 5.01
C ILE A 122 8.56 13.64 4.36
N LEU A 123 9.86 13.35 4.36
CA LEU A 123 10.38 12.05 3.89
C LEU A 123 10.70 11.07 5.02
N SER A 124 10.17 11.32 6.22
CA SER A 124 10.39 10.43 7.36
C SER A 124 10.11 8.97 6.96
N SER A 125 10.99 8.06 7.38
CA SER A 125 10.85 6.63 7.06
C SER A 125 9.51 6.05 7.54
N SER A 126 8.90 6.66 8.55
CA SER A 126 7.55 6.34 9.04
C SER A 126 6.43 6.66 8.04
N GLU A 127 6.60 7.64 7.16
CA GLU A 127 5.54 8.02 6.21
C GLU A 127 5.35 6.98 5.09
N LYS A 128 6.41 6.22 4.81
CA LYS A 128 6.42 5.14 3.81
C LYS A 128 5.69 3.89 4.28
N ASP A 129 5.30 3.84 5.56
CA ASP A 129 4.55 2.72 6.12
C ASP A 129 3.05 2.97 6.07
N ILE A 130 2.38 2.18 5.24
CA ILE A 130 0.93 2.20 5.12
C ILE A 130 0.34 1.41 6.29
N SER A 131 -0.65 2.01 6.96
CA SER A 131 -1.38 1.31 8.02
C SER A 131 -2.05 0.04 7.49
N GLY A 132 -2.12 -0.99 8.31
CA GLY A 132 -2.78 -2.26 7.99
C GLY A 132 -4.17 -2.13 7.34
N PRO A 133 -5.10 -1.40 7.96
CA PRO A 133 -6.43 -1.18 7.40
C PRO A 133 -6.40 -0.51 6.03
N LEU A 134 -5.52 0.48 5.84
CA LEU A 134 -5.38 1.20 4.58
C LEU A 134 -4.78 0.31 3.48
N ALA A 135 -3.75 -0.46 3.80
CA ALA A 135 -3.16 -1.41 2.87
C ALA A 135 -4.17 -2.50 2.47
N ALA A 136 -4.95 -3.04 3.43
CA ALA A 136 -6.02 -3.98 3.12
C ALA A 136 -7.09 -3.36 2.20
N ARG A 137 -7.44 -2.09 2.42
CA ARG A 137 -8.36 -1.33 1.55
C ARG A 137 -7.82 -1.26 0.13
N ILE A 138 -6.59 -0.75 -0.06
CA ILE A 138 -5.94 -0.62 -1.37
C ILE A 138 -5.91 -1.97 -2.11
N VAL A 139 -5.47 -3.04 -1.44
CA VAL A 139 -5.39 -4.38 -2.06
C VAL A 139 -6.77 -4.90 -2.43
N SER A 140 -7.76 -4.72 -1.57
CA SER A 140 -9.13 -5.16 -1.88
C SER A 140 -9.77 -4.37 -3.02
N ALA A 141 -9.47 -3.07 -3.14
CA ALA A 141 -9.99 -2.22 -4.18
C ALA A 141 -9.37 -2.54 -5.54
N TRP A 142 -8.05 -2.74 -5.58
CA TRP A 142 -7.28 -2.75 -6.84
C TRP A 142 -6.74 -4.11 -7.26
N MET A 143 -6.62 -5.06 -6.33
CA MET A 143 -5.96 -6.35 -6.59
C MET A 143 -6.93 -7.53 -6.49
N SER A 144 -8.17 -7.30 -6.01
CA SER A 144 -9.18 -8.36 -5.96
C SER A 144 -9.78 -8.62 -7.34
N GLY A 145 -9.96 -9.90 -7.69
CA GLY A 145 -10.63 -10.29 -8.94
C GLY A 145 -9.76 -10.29 -10.20
N HIS A 146 -8.45 -10.07 -10.09
CA HIS A 146 -7.52 -10.08 -11.24
C HIS A 146 -6.98 -11.48 -11.62
N GLY A 147 -7.69 -12.55 -11.26
CA GLY A 147 -7.33 -13.94 -11.63
C GLY A 147 -6.12 -14.52 -10.90
N ASP A 148 -5.31 -13.67 -10.26
CA ASP A 148 -4.24 -14.06 -9.32
C ASP A 148 -4.65 -13.77 -7.88
N ASP A 149 -5.73 -14.42 -7.44
CA ASP A 149 -6.20 -14.35 -6.06
C ASP A 149 -5.11 -14.82 -5.07
N VAL A 150 -4.18 -15.67 -5.53
CA VAL A 150 -3.03 -16.13 -4.75
C VAL A 150 -2.07 -14.98 -4.43
N TYR A 151 -1.80 -14.10 -5.39
CA TYR A 151 -0.96 -12.93 -5.18
C TYR A 151 -1.63 -11.91 -4.25
N ALA A 152 -2.91 -11.60 -4.49
CA ALA A 152 -3.69 -10.73 -3.63
C ALA A 152 -3.72 -11.28 -2.18
N ASP A 153 -3.97 -12.57 -2.01
CA ASP A 153 -4.01 -13.23 -0.70
C ASP A 153 -2.67 -13.20 0.03
N LYS A 154 -1.56 -13.37 -0.69
CA LYS A 154 -0.22 -13.26 -0.10
C LYS A 154 0.02 -11.85 0.44
N ILE A 155 -0.37 -10.82 -0.31
CA ILE A 155 -0.22 -9.43 0.10
C ILE A 155 -1.13 -9.14 1.29
N ILE A 156 -2.43 -9.47 1.23
CA ILE A 156 -3.34 -9.21 2.36
C ILE A 156 -2.86 -9.93 3.62
N ARG A 157 -2.38 -11.18 3.49
CA ARG A 157 -1.82 -11.92 4.62
C ARG A 157 -0.58 -11.23 5.18
N ALA A 158 0.36 -10.80 4.33
CA ALA A 158 1.56 -10.10 4.78
C ALA A 158 1.23 -8.76 5.49
N VAL A 159 0.26 -8.02 4.96
CA VAL A 159 -0.27 -6.78 5.57
C VAL A 159 -0.92 -7.08 6.92
N ALA A 160 -1.78 -8.10 6.99
CA ALA A 160 -2.47 -8.47 8.23
C ALA A 160 -1.52 -8.97 9.31
N GLU A 161 -0.53 -9.80 8.95
CA GLU A 161 0.50 -10.30 9.88
C GLU A 161 1.32 -9.15 10.47
N ARG A 162 1.73 -8.19 9.64
CA ARG A 162 2.45 -7.00 10.09
C ARG A 162 1.60 -6.15 11.04
N SER A 163 0.36 -5.86 10.66
CA SER A 163 -0.55 -5.05 11.48
C SER A 163 -0.77 -5.66 12.87
N ALA A 164 -0.83 -7.00 12.93
CA ALA A 164 -0.90 -7.73 14.19
C ALA A 164 0.40 -7.60 15.00
N GLN A 165 1.57 -7.66 14.36
CA GLN A 165 2.86 -7.45 15.03
C GLN A 165 3.00 -6.05 15.61
N ASP A 166 2.65 -5.01 14.84
CA ASP A 166 2.72 -3.61 15.28
C ASP A 166 1.78 -3.37 16.48
N SER A 167 0.60 -3.99 16.47
CA SER A 167 -0.33 -3.96 17.61
C SER A 167 0.22 -4.67 18.85
N ILE A 168 1.04 -5.71 18.71
CA ILE A 168 1.63 -6.44 19.86
C ILE A 168 2.79 -5.65 20.45
N LEU A 169 3.65 -5.07 19.61
CA LEU A 169 4.79 -4.24 20.03
C LEU A 169 4.35 -2.99 20.80
N GLY A 170 3.27 -2.34 20.37
CA GLY A 170 2.66 -1.22 21.08
C GLY A 170 1.98 -1.56 22.41
N MET A 171 1.78 -2.84 22.72
CA MET A 171 1.09 -3.32 23.94
C MET A 171 2.04 -3.87 25.02
N THR A 172 3.33 -3.54 24.97
CA THR A 172 4.33 -4.04 25.92
C THR A 172 4.30 -3.38 27.32
N LYS A 173 3.28 -2.58 27.65
CA LYS A 173 3.01 -2.16 29.04
C LYS A 173 1.57 -2.50 29.43
N ASP A 174 1.49 -3.56 30.23
CA ASP A 174 0.40 -3.92 31.12
C ASP A 174 -0.86 -4.63 30.56
N HIS A 175 -1.00 -5.89 31.01
CA HIS A 175 -2.24 -6.69 31.21
C HIS A 175 -2.68 -7.72 30.15
N SER A 176 -2.05 -8.90 30.25
CA SER A 176 -2.26 -10.16 29.50
C SER A 176 -3.69 -10.78 29.47
N MET A 177 -4.76 -10.11 29.88
CA MET A 177 -6.14 -10.61 29.75
C MET A 177 -7.13 -9.59 29.17
N SER A 178 -6.89 -8.28 29.27
CA SER A 178 -7.75 -7.25 28.66
C SER A 178 -7.64 -7.25 27.13
N ASP A 179 -6.45 -7.51 26.61
CA ASP A 179 -6.14 -7.26 25.19
C ASP A 179 -6.78 -8.27 24.26
N ARG A 180 -6.97 -9.51 24.74
CA ARG A 180 -7.70 -10.54 23.97
C ARG A 180 -9.17 -10.16 23.83
N LYS A 181 -9.77 -9.64 24.91
CA LYS A 181 -11.15 -9.18 24.89
C LYS A 181 -11.27 -7.95 23.99
N LEU A 182 -10.34 -7.00 24.11
CA LEU A 182 -10.26 -5.81 23.26
C LEU A 182 -10.10 -6.15 21.77
N LEU A 183 -9.24 -7.10 21.42
CA LEU A 183 -9.04 -7.53 20.03
C LEU A 183 -10.30 -8.22 19.48
N VAL A 184 -10.93 -9.09 20.25
CA VAL A 184 -12.20 -9.74 19.87
C VAL A 184 -13.30 -8.71 19.70
N ASP A 185 -13.38 -7.72 20.59
CA ASP A 185 -14.35 -6.63 20.52
C ASP A 185 -14.09 -5.73 19.30
N LYS A 186 -12.83 -5.38 19.01
CA LYS A 186 -12.44 -4.62 17.79
C LYS A 186 -12.74 -5.39 16.52
N ILE A 187 -12.48 -6.70 16.47
CA ILE A 187 -12.87 -7.56 15.34
C ILE A 187 -14.39 -7.56 15.18
N LYS A 188 -15.15 -7.65 16.27
CA LYS A 188 -16.62 -7.60 16.21
C LYS A 188 -17.11 -6.26 15.68
N VAL A 189 -16.57 -5.14 16.16
CA VAL A 189 -16.90 -3.78 15.67
C VAL A 189 -16.59 -3.65 14.18
N LEU A 190 -15.43 -4.14 13.74
CA LEU A 190 -15.05 -4.12 12.32
C LEU A 190 -16.02 -4.96 11.47
N ASN A 191 -16.41 -6.14 11.95
CA ASN A 191 -17.41 -6.98 11.28
C ASN A 191 -18.75 -6.26 11.14
N ASP A 192 -19.22 -5.63 12.22
CA ASP A 192 -20.50 -4.93 12.24
C ASP A 192 -20.48 -3.71 11.33
N MET A 193 -19.35 -2.99 11.27
CA MET A 193 -19.13 -1.86 10.37
C MET A 193 -19.13 -2.29 8.90
N LEU A 194 -18.39 -3.37 8.57
CA LEU A 194 -18.38 -3.94 7.22
C LEU A 194 -19.79 -4.40 6.81
N LEU A 195 -20.51 -5.11 7.68
CA LEU A 195 -21.90 -5.51 7.42
C LEU A 195 -22.83 -4.30 7.24
N GLY A 196 -22.58 -3.19 7.96
CA GLY A 196 -23.27 -1.92 7.77
C GLY A 196 -23.03 -1.31 6.39
N TYR A 197 -21.78 -1.29 5.91
CA TYR A 197 -21.45 -0.86 4.55
C TYR A 197 -22.12 -1.74 3.48
N LEU A 198 -22.16 -3.06 3.70
CA LEU A 198 -22.79 -3.99 2.76
C LEU A 198 -24.31 -3.84 2.68
N ARG A 199 -24.97 -3.37 3.76
CA ARG A 199 -26.42 -3.15 3.81
C ARG A 199 -26.87 -1.81 3.23
N LYS A 200 -25.98 -0.82 3.11
CA LYS A 200 -26.34 0.43 2.45
C LYS A 200 -26.47 0.17 0.94
N PRO A 201 -27.63 0.48 0.32
CA PRO A 201 -27.76 0.36 -1.12
C PRO A 201 -26.81 1.34 -1.80
N SER A 202 -25.78 0.82 -2.46
CA SER A 202 -24.89 1.61 -3.32
C SER A 202 -25.48 1.67 -4.72
N THR A 203 -25.39 2.82 -5.37
CA THR A 203 -25.83 3.02 -6.76
C THR A 203 -24.93 2.33 -7.79
N ARG A 204 -23.85 1.64 -7.36
CA ARG A 204 -22.91 0.95 -8.24
C ARG A 204 -22.84 -0.56 -7.93
N PRO A 205 -23.63 -1.41 -8.62
CA PRO A 205 -23.80 -2.82 -8.26
C PRO A 205 -22.54 -3.69 -8.42
N LEU A 206 -21.66 -3.36 -9.36
CA LEU A 206 -20.41 -4.12 -9.60
C LEU A 206 -19.37 -3.91 -8.49
N PHE A 207 -19.24 -2.68 -8.00
CA PHE A 207 -18.36 -2.36 -6.87
C PHE A 207 -18.82 -3.05 -5.59
N GLN A 208 -20.14 -3.12 -5.36
CA GLN A 208 -20.70 -3.76 -4.18
C GLN A 208 -20.44 -5.27 -4.15
N GLN A 209 -20.53 -5.98 -5.28
CA GLN A 209 -20.21 -7.42 -5.32
C GLN A 209 -18.74 -7.72 -5.06
N ALA A 210 -17.82 -6.93 -5.63
CA ALA A 210 -16.38 -7.07 -5.37
C ALA A 210 -16.05 -6.81 -3.90
N LEU A 211 -16.65 -5.76 -3.31
CA LEU A 211 -16.45 -5.38 -1.92
C LEU A 211 -17.05 -6.40 -0.94
N VAL A 212 -18.21 -7.01 -1.25
CA VAL A 212 -18.79 -8.13 -0.49
C VAL A 212 -17.85 -9.33 -0.48
N LYS A 213 -17.34 -9.74 -1.65
CA LYS A 213 -16.42 -10.88 -1.76
C LYS A 213 -15.12 -10.62 -1.01
N SER A 214 -14.52 -9.44 -1.18
CA SER A 214 -13.27 -9.07 -0.52
C SER A 214 -13.43 -8.91 1.00
N ALA A 215 -14.54 -8.35 1.47
CA ALA A 215 -14.85 -8.28 2.89
C ALA A 215 -15.04 -9.68 3.49
N ALA A 216 -15.79 -10.57 2.83
CA ALA A 216 -15.96 -11.95 3.28
C ALA A 216 -14.63 -12.71 3.35
N HIS A 217 -13.73 -12.49 2.38
CA HIS A 217 -12.41 -13.10 2.35
C HIS A 217 -11.51 -12.60 3.48
N PHE A 218 -11.43 -11.29 3.67
CA PHE A 218 -10.68 -10.66 4.76
C PHE A 218 -11.18 -11.12 6.15
N LEU A 219 -12.49 -11.23 6.33
CA LEU A 219 -13.12 -11.78 7.54
C LEU A 219 -12.74 -13.24 7.79
N GLY A 220 -12.64 -14.05 6.74
CA GLY A 220 -12.16 -15.43 6.80
C GLY A 220 -10.71 -15.49 7.31
N MET A 221 -9.83 -14.65 6.76
CA MET A 221 -8.43 -14.59 7.16
C MET A 221 -8.23 -14.10 8.59
N LEU A 222 -8.97 -13.06 9.03
CA LEU A 222 -8.92 -12.61 10.42
C LEU A 222 -9.29 -13.73 11.39
N ARG A 223 -10.38 -14.47 11.11
CA ARG A 223 -10.81 -15.62 11.93
C ARG A 223 -9.74 -16.73 11.97
N MET A 224 -9.07 -17.00 10.85
CA MET A 224 -7.99 -17.98 10.77
C MET A 224 -6.76 -17.56 11.59
N SER A 225 -6.34 -16.31 11.49
CA SER A 225 -5.21 -15.76 12.26
C SER A 225 -5.50 -15.73 13.76
N THR A 226 -6.71 -15.37 14.18
CA THR A 226 -7.12 -15.45 15.60
C THR A 226 -7.06 -16.89 16.12
N ARG A 227 -7.55 -17.87 15.34
CA ARG A 227 -7.48 -19.30 15.70
C ARG A 227 -6.03 -19.79 15.82
N ARG A 228 -5.15 -19.36 14.92
CA ARG A 228 -3.72 -19.75 14.93
C ARG A 228 -2.98 -19.20 16.14
N MET A 229 -3.23 -17.94 16.52
CA MET A 229 -2.70 -17.34 17.76
C MET A 229 -3.19 -18.07 19.02
N ILE A 230 -4.47 -18.47 19.06
CA ILE A 230 -5.02 -19.25 20.18
C ILE A 230 -4.33 -20.62 20.30
N PHE A 231 -4.02 -21.25 19.17
CA PHE A 231 -3.42 -22.58 19.13
C PHE A 231 -1.94 -22.59 19.53
N THR A 232 -1.14 -21.63 19.05
CA THR A 232 0.29 -21.52 19.39
C THR A 232 0.51 -21.24 20.88
N ARG A 233 -0.33 -20.40 21.49
CA ARG A 233 -0.22 -20.06 22.93
C ARG A 233 -0.68 -21.20 23.86
N LYS A 234 -1.66 -22.02 23.44
CA LYS A 234 -2.00 -23.26 24.17
C LYS A 234 -0.84 -24.24 24.18
N LYS A 235 -0.14 -24.39 23.04
CA LYS A 235 0.99 -25.32 22.88
C LYS A 235 2.20 -24.92 23.74
N THR A 236 2.50 -23.62 23.86
CA THR A 236 3.57 -23.12 24.75
C THR A 236 3.23 -23.27 26.23
N SER A 237 1.96 -23.05 26.61
CA SER A 237 1.49 -23.29 27.99
C SER A 237 1.54 -24.77 28.39
N THR A 238 1.20 -25.69 27.48
CA THR A 238 1.30 -27.14 27.76
C THR A 238 2.76 -27.62 27.85
N MET A 239 3.66 -27.05 27.06
CA MET A 239 5.10 -27.36 27.14
C MET A 239 5.74 -26.85 28.43
N GLN A 240 5.35 -25.67 28.95
CA GLN A 240 5.87 -25.19 30.23
C GLN A 240 5.36 -26.01 31.42
N ARG A 241 4.11 -26.50 31.38
CA ARG A 241 3.57 -27.37 32.44
C ARG A 241 4.27 -28.74 32.53
N LYS A 242 4.79 -29.26 31.41
CA LYS A 242 5.57 -30.52 31.36
C LYS A 242 7.04 -30.38 31.78
N ARG A 243 7.55 -29.17 31.99
CA ARG A 243 8.94 -28.94 32.42
C ARG A 243 9.08 -28.71 33.92
N HIS A 244 7.97 -28.61 34.66
CA HIS A 244 7.95 -28.30 36.09
C HIS A 244 7.18 -29.33 36.93
N GLY A 245 6.96 -30.52 36.38
CA GLY A 245 6.50 -31.71 37.10
C GLY A 245 7.29 -32.90 36.60
#